data_AF-A0A810PRG1-F1
#
_entry.id   AF-A0A810PRG1-F1
#
_cell.length_a   1.000
_cell.length_b   1.000
_cell.length_c   1.000
_cell.angle_alpha   90.00
_cell.angle_beta   90.00
_cell.angle_gamma   90.00
#
_symmetry.space_group_name_H-M   'P 1'
#
loop_
_entity.id
_entity.type
_entity.pdbx_description
1 polymer ?
#
loop_
_entity_poly.entity_id
_entity_poly.type
_entity_poly.pdbx_seq_one_letter_code
_entity_poly.pdbx_strand_id
1 'polypeptide(L)'
;MPGYYSDQTYYCTLRKEYADPLAPYRCKKQLKAGRCMILEVNGLGSFVFTNHRRSNLFLNLQRKFPGVTSYVFASDGPGGYFKILKDGRIQRKIASYMWSEGIGSYAETRGAPCTYELETGHIFKIDPKAQHLREMMPDFTKREVLDLFDYYVGLDRFKSANLRRVLVYDLERPAAKK
;
A
#
# COMPACT_ATOMS: atom_id res chain seq x y z
N MET A 1 -14.33 -16.16 -19.56
CA MET A 1 -14.29 -15.14 -18.49
C MET A 1 -13.95 -15.82 -17.18
N PRO A 2 -12.78 -15.58 -16.55
CA PRO A 2 -12.53 -16.08 -15.22
C PRO A 2 -13.12 -15.10 -14.19
N GLY A 3 -14.09 -15.61 -13.43
CA GLY A 3 -14.77 -14.89 -12.36
C GLY A 3 -13.81 -14.38 -11.31
N TYR A 4 -13.88 -13.07 -11.06
CA TYR A 4 -13.42 -12.50 -9.79
C TYR A 4 -14.37 -13.00 -8.70
N TYR A 5 -14.06 -14.14 -8.09
CA TYR A 5 -14.63 -14.49 -6.80
C TYR A 5 -14.29 -13.34 -5.84
N SER A 6 -15.28 -12.51 -5.50
CA SER A 6 -15.19 -11.69 -4.31
C SER A 6 -15.28 -12.66 -3.14
N ASP A 7 -14.13 -13.19 -2.72
CA ASP A 7 -14.05 -14.04 -1.55
C ASP A 7 -14.40 -13.12 -0.35
N GLN A 8 -15.69 -13.09 0.03
CA GLN A 8 -16.24 -12.43 1.22
C GLN A 8 -15.74 -13.09 2.52
N THR A 9 -14.58 -13.73 2.46
CA THR A 9 -13.96 -14.53 3.52
C THR A 9 -13.43 -13.65 4.64
N TYR A 10 -13.32 -12.33 4.42
CA TYR A 10 -12.84 -11.40 5.44
C TYR A 10 -13.53 -10.03 5.31
N TYR A 11 -13.80 -9.37 6.44
CA TYR A 11 -14.29 -7.99 6.49
C TYR A 11 -13.43 -7.14 7.43
N CYS A 12 -13.39 -5.83 7.16
CA CYS A 12 -12.61 -4.87 7.96
C CYS A 12 -13.51 -4.17 8.98
N THR A 13 -13.17 -4.30 10.26
CA THR A 13 -13.90 -3.71 11.39
C THR A 13 -13.08 -2.56 11.97
N LEU A 14 -13.69 -1.37 12.09
CA LEU A 14 -13.06 -0.25 12.81
C LEU A 14 -13.00 -0.61 14.28
N ARG A 15 -11.79 -0.71 14.83
CA ARG A 15 -11.58 -1.02 16.26
C ARG A 15 -11.53 0.22 17.10
N LYS A 16 -10.83 1.24 16.60
CA LYS A 16 -10.59 2.47 17.35
C LYS A 16 -10.25 3.63 16.43
N GLU A 17 -10.69 4.81 16.85
CA GLU A 17 -10.33 6.10 16.30
C GLU A 17 -9.58 6.90 17.38
N TYR A 18 -8.54 7.60 16.97
CA TYR A 18 -7.79 8.53 17.81
C TYR A 18 -7.78 9.89 17.12
N ALA A 19 -8.23 10.93 17.81
CA ALA A 19 -8.14 12.31 17.31
C ALA A 19 -6.68 12.81 17.33
N ASP A 20 -5.92 12.43 18.36
CA ASP A 20 -4.52 12.85 18.52
C ASP A 20 -3.52 11.87 17.88
N PRO A 21 -2.32 12.35 17.50
CA PRO A 21 -1.23 11.50 17.06
C PRO A 21 -0.89 10.42 18.07
N LEU A 22 -0.83 9.18 17.60
CA LEU A 22 -0.28 8.08 18.38
C LEU A 22 1.24 8.17 18.42
N ALA A 23 1.82 8.07 19.62
CA ALA A 23 3.25 7.90 19.78
C ALA A 23 3.74 6.70 18.93
N PRO A 24 4.90 6.79 18.24
CA PRO A 24 5.35 5.77 17.29
C PRO A 24 5.38 4.34 17.85
N TYR A 25 5.73 4.16 19.12
CA TYR A 25 5.73 2.83 19.75
C TYR A 25 4.33 2.21 19.85
N ARG A 26 3.27 3.02 20.00
CA ARG A 26 1.88 2.55 20.00
C ARG A 26 1.46 2.13 18.60
N CYS A 27 1.86 2.88 17.57
CA CYS A 27 1.65 2.48 16.18
C CYS A 27 2.29 1.12 15.90
N LYS A 28 3.56 0.97 16.28
CA LYS A 28 4.30 -0.30 16.15
C LYS A 28 3.62 -1.46 16.89
N LYS A 29 3.01 -1.21 18.07
CA LYS A 29 2.25 -2.23 18.80
C LYS A 29 1.00 -2.69 18.04
N GLN A 30 0.25 -1.78 17.43
CA GLN A 30 -0.93 -2.14 16.62
C GLN A 30 -0.52 -2.95 15.39
N LEU A 31 0.52 -2.51 14.68
CA LEU A 31 1.07 -3.22 13.52
C LEU A 31 1.53 -4.63 13.90
N LYS A 32 2.31 -4.78 14.99
CA LYS A 32 2.73 -6.10 15.50
C LYS A 32 1.57 -7.03 15.88
N ALA A 33 0.41 -6.47 16.26
CA ALA A 33 -0.80 -7.22 16.53
C ALA A 33 -1.57 -7.62 15.25
N GLY A 34 -0.99 -7.42 14.07
CA GLY A 34 -1.60 -7.74 12.78
C GLY A 34 -2.70 -6.76 12.35
N ARG A 35 -2.72 -5.54 12.91
CA ARG A 35 -3.76 -4.55 12.62
C ARG A 35 -3.37 -3.63 11.48
N CYS A 36 -4.38 -3.01 10.88
CA CYS A 36 -4.21 -1.89 9.96
C CYS A 36 -4.31 -0.58 10.72
N MET A 37 -3.47 0.37 10.35
CA MET A 37 -3.57 1.76 10.75
C MET A 37 -3.79 2.64 9.53
N ILE A 38 -4.66 3.63 9.65
CA ILE A 38 -4.84 4.67 8.64
C ILE A 38 -4.56 6.01 9.31
N LEU A 39 -3.57 6.74 8.81
CA LEU A 39 -3.33 8.13 9.18
C LEU A 39 -4.07 9.02 8.18
N GLU A 40 -5.02 9.82 8.65
CA GLU A 40 -5.64 10.83 7.82
C GLU A 40 -4.99 12.18 8.09
N VAL A 41 -4.49 12.81 7.04
CA VAL A 41 -3.69 14.03 7.12
C VAL A 41 -4.38 15.12 6.30
N ASN A 42 -4.58 16.28 6.92
CA ASN A 42 -5.28 17.40 6.29
C ASN A 42 -4.55 17.84 5.02
N GLY A 43 -5.29 17.93 3.91
CA GLY A 43 -4.74 18.33 2.60
C GLY A 43 -3.86 17.30 1.90
N LEU A 44 -3.58 16.14 2.52
CA LEU A 44 -2.75 15.07 1.93
C LEU A 44 -3.46 13.72 1.79
N GLY A 45 -4.58 13.51 2.49
CA GLY A 45 -5.41 12.31 2.34
C GLY A 45 -5.13 11.23 3.39
N SER A 46 -5.27 9.96 3.01
CA SER A 46 -5.20 8.80 3.92
C SER A 46 -4.02 7.90 3.61
N PHE A 47 -3.23 7.56 4.63
CA PHE A 47 -2.03 6.73 4.52
C PHE A 47 -2.22 5.44 5.30
N VAL A 48 -2.11 4.31 4.62
CA VAL A 48 -2.43 3.00 5.19
C VAL A 48 -1.15 2.25 5.53
N PHE A 49 -1.02 1.85 6.80
CA PHE A 49 0.08 1.05 7.33
C PHE A 49 -0.47 -0.26 7.87
N THR A 50 0.12 -1.38 7.49
CA THR A 50 -0.31 -2.67 8.01
C THR A 50 0.84 -3.64 7.96
N ASN A 51 0.90 -4.51 8.98
CA ASN A 51 1.81 -5.65 8.99
C ASN A 51 1.09 -6.97 8.65
N HIS A 52 -0.11 -6.88 8.06
CA HIS A 52 -0.99 -8.02 7.89
C HIS A 52 -0.52 -8.88 6.69
N ARG A 53 -0.33 -10.18 6.92
CA ARG A 53 0.08 -11.17 5.91
C ARG A 53 -0.93 -11.44 4.80
N ARG A 54 -1.94 -10.59 4.61
CA ARG A 54 -2.98 -10.76 3.58
C ARG A 54 -3.34 -9.40 3.01
N SER A 55 -3.23 -9.27 1.69
CA SER A 55 -3.63 -8.04 0.98
C SER A 55 -5.13 -7.77 1.06
N ASN A 56 -5.96 -8.74 1.48
CA ASN A 56 -7.40 -8.64 1.62
C ASN A 56 -7.84 -7.46 2.51
N LEU A 57 -7.10 -7.15 3.58
CA LEU A 57 -7.38 -6.01 4.46
C LEU A 57 -7.32 -4.69 3.69
N PHE A 58 -6.23 -4.52 2.93
CA PHE A 58 -6.04 -3.35 2.09
C PHE A 58 -7.05 -3.30 0.92
N LEU A 59 -7.32 -4.45 0.28
CA LEU A 59 -8.31 -4.58 -0.79
C LEU A 59 -9.74 -4.26 -0.34
N ASN A 60 -10.09 -4.62 0.90
CA ASN A 60 -11.39 -4.32 1.49
C ASN A 60 -11.48 -2.85 1.92
N LEU A 61 -10.42 -2.30 2.53
CA LEU A 61 -10.39 -0.90 2.94
C LEU A 61 -10.45 0.04 1.72
N GLN A 62 -9.66 -0.20 0.67
CA GLN A 62 -9.67 0.67 -0.52
C GLN A 62 -11.06 0.73 -1.20
N ARG A 63 -11.83 -0.36 -1.19
CA ARG A 63 -13.17 -0.43 -1.80
C ARG A 63 -14.21 0.37 -1.00
N LYS A 64 -13.94 0.67 0.27
CA LYS A 64 -14.84 1.43 1.15
C LYS A 64 -14.73 2.95 0.97
N PHE A 65 -13.76 3.45 0.18
CA PHE A 65 -13.57 4.87 -0.10
C PHE A 65 -13.80 5.20 -1.59
N PRO A 66 -15.05 5.18 -2.08
CA PRO A 66 -15.35 5.60 -3.46
C PRO A 66 -15.02 7.09 -3.67
N GLY A 67 -14.56 7.46 -4.87
CA GLY A 67 -14.23 8.85 -5.20
C GLY A 67 -12.87 9.34 -4.67
N VAL A 68 -12.04 8.43 -4.15
CA VAL A 68 -10.72 8.75 -3.59
C VAL A 68 -9.61 8.09 -4.40
N THR A 69 -8.54 8.85 -4.65
CA THR A 69 -7.25 8.30 -5.11
C THR A 69 -6.40 7.96 -3.90
N SER A 70 -5.83 6.76 -3.86
CA SER A 70 -4.94 6.31 -2.78
C SER A 70 -3.62 5.82 -3.33
N TYR A 71 -2.54 6.10 -2.59
CA TYR A 71 -1.20 5.69 -2.92
C TYR A 71 -0.67 4.73 -1.86
N VAL A 72 0.06 3.70 -2.29
CA VAL A 72 0.69 2.71 -1.41
C VAL A 72 2.18 2.71 -1.67
N PHE A 73 2.97 2.76 -0.61
CA PHE A 73 4.42 2.77 -0.68
C PHE A 73 4.97 1.76 0.34
N ALA A 74 5.91 0.93 -0.09
CA ALA A 74 6.70 0.07 0.79
C ALA A 74 8.08 -0.18 0.18
N SER A 75 9.08 -0.45 1.02
CA SER A 75 10.43 -0.82 0.59
C SER A 75 11.11 -1.68 1.65
N ASP A 76 11.88 -2.69 1.25
CA ASP A 76 12.77 -3.46 2.13
C ASP A 76 14.05 -3.87 1.38
N GLY A 77 15.21 -3.46 1.91
CA GLY A 77 16.50 -3.64 1.25
C GLY A 77 16.49 -3.20 -0.23
N PRO A 78 16.80 -4.10 -1.19
CA PRO A 78 16.77 -3.78 -2.62
C PRO A 78 15.36 -3.76 -3.22
N GLY A 79 14.32 -4.13 -2.48
CA GLY A 79 12.94 -4.24 -2.96
C GLY A 79 12.10 -2.97 -2.74
N GLY A 80 11.16 -2.73 -3.65
CA GLY A 80 10.25 -1.58 -3.64
C GLY A 80 8.85 -1.96 -4.09
N TYR A 81 7.85 -1.25 -3.58
CA TYR A 81 6.45 -1.44 -3.94
C TYR A 81 5.72 -0.11 -3.96
N PHE A 82 5.02 0.13 -5.07
CA PHE A 82 4.18 1.29 -5.30
C PHE A 82 2.85 0.88 -5.94
N LYS A 83 1.76 1.52 -5.52
CA LYS A 83 0.46 1.42 -6.20
C LYS A 83 -0.29 2.74 -6.22
N ILE A 84 -0.93 3.01 -7.35
CA ILE A 84 -2.02 3.99 -7.48
C ILE A 84 -3.33 3.24 -7.55
N LEU A 85 -4.23 3.60 -6.65
CA LEU A 85 -5.62 3.15 -6.66
C LEU A 85 -6.52 4.33 -6.96
N LYS A 86 -7.52 4.10 -7.80
CA LYS A 86 -8.58 5.06 -8.08
C LYS A 86 -9.90 4.32 -8.12
N ASP A 87 -10.88 4.79 -7.34
CA ASP A 87 -12.23 4.22 -7.26
C ASP A 87 -12.21 2.71 -6.95
N GLY A 88 -11.35 2.31 -6.00
CA GLY A 88 -11.18 0.93 -5.57
C GLY A 88 -10.47 0.00 -6.57
N ARG A 89 -9.96 0.51 -7.70
CA ARG A 89 -9.26 -0.24 -8.76
C ARG A 89 -7.77 0.14 -8.83
N ILE A 90 -6.93 -0.84 -9.17
CA ILE A 90 -5.50 -0.60 -9.43
C ILE A 90 -5.35 0.10 -10.78
N GLN A 91 -4.82 1.33 -10.76
CA GLN A 91 -4.47 2.08 -11.97
C GLN A 91 -3.04 1.80 -12.41
N ARG A 92 -2.11 1.78 -11.44
CA ARG A 92 -0.71 1.42 -11.65
C ARG A 92 -0.20 0.63 -10.45
N LYS A 93 0.55 -0.43 -10.70
CA LYS A 93 1.35 -1.17 -9.71
C LYS A 93 2.76 -1.30 -10.24
N ILE A 94 3.75 -1.06 -9.39
CA ILE A 94 5.16 -1.38 -9.60
C ILE A 94 5.63 -2.09 -8.33
N ALA A 95 6.13 -3.31 -8.44
CA ALA A 95 6.68 -4.04 -7.31
C ALA A 95 7.90 -4.81 -7.77
N SER A 96 9.06 -4.56 -7.17
CA SER A 96 10.25 -5.41 -7.33
C SER A 96 10.29 -6.43 -6.21
N TYR A 97 11.18 -7.41 -6.36
CA TYR A 97 11.37 -8.49 -5.41
C TYR A 97 11.40 -7.97 -3.97
N MET A 98 10.32 -8.20 -3.22
CA MET A 98 10.17 -7.75 -1.84
C MET A 98 9.62 -8.87 -0.98
N TRP A 99 10.31 -9.11 0.13
CA TRP A 99 9.86 -10.03 1.15
C TRP A 99 9.37 -9.23 2.37
N SER A 100 8.09 -8.85 2.35
CA SER A 100 7.49 -8.21 3.52
C SER A 100 6.60 -9.21 4.24
N GLU A 101 6.97 -9.54 5.48
CA GLU A 101 6.04 -10.12 6.46
C GLU A 101 5.41 -11.47 6.10
N GLY A 102 6.17 -12.31 5.40
CA GLY A 102 5.72 -13.67 5.04
C GLY A 102 4.82 -13.72 3.81
N ILE A 103 4.71 -12.63 3.05
CA ILE A 103 4.23 -12.65 1.67
C ILE A 103 5.38 -12.23 0.76
N GLY A 104 5.79 -13.11 -0.15
CA GLY A 104 6.64 -12.72 -1.26
C GLY A 104 5.81 -11.89 -2.25
N SER A 105 6.19 -10.65 -2.49
CA SER A 105 5.75 -9.93 -3.70
C SER A 105 6.79 -10.18 -4.79
N TYR A 106 6.35 -10.83 -5.85
CA TYR A 106 7.15 -11.05 -7.06
C TYR A 106 7.27 -9.74 -7.84
N ALA A 107 8.30 -9.68 -8.70
CA ALA A 107 8.46 -8.60 -9.66
C ALA A 107 7.19 -8.50 -10.52
N GLU A 108 6.50 -7.37 -10.48
CA GLU A 108 5.27 -7.16 -11.24
C GLU A 108 5.07 -5.68 -11.56
N THR A 109 4.71 -5.39 -12.81
CA THR A 109 4.16 -4.10 -13.21
C THR A 109 2.78 -4.30 -13.82
N ARG A 110 1.81 -3.46 -13.45
CA ARG A 110 0.43 -3.54 -13.97
C ARG A 110 -0.13 -2.16 -14.28
N GLY A 111 -0.96 -2.07 -15.30
CA GLY A 111 -1.61 -0.83 -15.70
C GLY A 111 -0.70 0.11 -16.48
N ALA A 112 -1.28 1.18 -17.02
CA ALA A 112 -0.58 2.17 -17.83
C ALA A 112 0.46 2.95 -17.00
N PRO A 113 1.55 3.44 -17.63
CA PRO A 113 2.53 4.29 -16.94
C PRO A 113 1.86 5.46 -16.23
N CYS A 114 2.32 5.78 -15.02
CA CYS A 114 1.81 6.91 -14.26
C CYS A 114 2.51 8.22 -14.66
N THR A 115 1.98 9.37 -14.21
CA THR A 115 2.50 10.70 -14.57
C THR A 115 4.00 10.85 -14.27
N TYR A 116 4.46 10.39 -13.10
CA TYR A 116 5.88 10.38 -12.75
C TYR A 116 6.76 9.66 -13.80
N GLU A 117 6.33 8.47 -14.25
CA GLU A 117 7.07 7.69 -15.26
C GLU A 117 7.09 8.39 -16.63
N LEU A 118 6.01 9.11 -16.97
CA LEU A 118 5.90 9.85 -18.22
C LEU A 118 6.76 11.12 -18.21
N GLU A 119 6.75 11.87 -17.10
CA GLU A 119 7.52 13.12 -16.95
C GLU A 119 9.03 12.87 -16.85
N THR A 120 9.43 11.80 -16.17
CA THR A 120 10.85 11.43 -16.04
C THR A 120 11.38 10.65 -17.25
N GLY A 121 10.50 10.17 -18.13
CA GLY A 121 10.85 9.27 -19.24
C GLY A 121 11.25 7.85 -18.79
N HIS A 122 11.15 7.54 -17.49
CA HIS A 122 11.55 6.25 -16.95
C HIS A 122 10.31 5.40 -16.61
N ILE A 123 9.96 4.48 -17.51
CA ILE A 123 8.82 3.56 -17.35
C ILE A 123 9.32 2.22 -16.82
N PHE A 124 8.88 1.86 -15.61
CA PHE A 124 9.25 0.59 -14.99
C PHE A 124 8.60 -0.59 -15.70
N LYS A 125 9.42 -1.57 -16.05
CA LYS A 125 9.02 -2.80 -16.74
C LYS A 125 9.75 -4.00 -16.15
N ILE A 126 9.09 -5.14 -16.21
CA ILE A 126 9.71 -6.43 -15.89
C ILE A 126 10.61 -6.80 -17.07
N ASP A 127 11.85 -7.22 -16.82
CA ASP A 127 12.65 -7.94 -17.80
C ASP A 127 12.26 -9.42 -17.80
N PRO A 128 11.55 -9.91 -18.82
CA PRO A 128 11.16 -11.32 -18.88
C PRO A 128 12.33 -12.26 -19.16
N LYS A 129 13.52 -11.74 -19.52
CA LYS A 129 14.71 -12.53 -19.82
C LYS A 129 15.62 -12.73 -18.60
N ALA A 130 15.37 -12.03 -17.50
CA ALA A 130 16.16 -12.16 -16.29
C ALA A 130 16.11 -13.60 -15.74
N GLN A 131 17.27 -14.13 -15.33
CA GLN A 131 17.38 -15.50 -14.83
C GLN A 131 16.96 -15.61 -13.36
N HIS A 132 17.07 -14.53 -12.59
CA HIS A 132 16.65 -14.47 -11.19
C HIS A 132 15.59 -13.39 -10.95
N LEU A 133 14.64 -13.66 -10.05
CA LEU A 133 13.54 -12.73 -9.72
C LEU A 133 14.01 -11.33 -9.29
N ARG A 134 15.16 -11.25 -8.59
CA ARG A 134 15.75 -9.98 -8.16
C ARG A 134 16.26 -9.12 -9.33
N GLU A 135 16.57 -9.75 -10.46
CA GLU A 135 17.08 -9.08 -11.67
C GLU A 135 15.96 -8.64 -12.61
N MET A 136 14.72 -9.10 -12.39
CA MET A 136 13.59 -8.75 -13.25
C MET A 136 13.21 -7.27 -13.20
N MET A 137 13.57 -6.55 -12.13
CA MET A 137 13.34 -5.11 -12.02
C MET A 137 14.34 -4.51 -11.01
N PRO A 138 15.62 -4.40 -11.40
CA PRO A 138 16.72 -4.07 -10.48
C PRO A 138 16.78 -2.58 -10.13
N ASP A 139 16.11 -1.75 -10.92
CA ASP A 139 16.05 -0.30 -10.85
C ASP A 139 14.89 0.22 -10.00
N PHE A 140 14.05 -0.65 -9.44
CA PHE A 140 12.98 -0.24 -8.55
C PHE A 140 13.27 -0.62 -7.11
N THR A 141 13.89 0.28 -6.37
CA THR A 141 14.37 0.04 -5.00
C THR A 141 13.67 0.96 -4.00
N LYS A 142 14.20 1.04 -2.78
CA LYS A 142 13.80 2.03 -1.79
C LYS A 142 13.89 3.46 -2.31
N ARG A 143 14.89 3.78 -3.14
CA ARG A 143 15.08 5.14 -3.65
C ARG A 143 13.90 5.57 -4.52
N GLU A 144 13.52 4.74 -5.48
CA GLU A 144 12.43 5.05 -6.41
C GLU A 144 11.07 5.08 -5.70
N VAL A 145 10.89 4.27 -4.65
CA VAL A 145 9.71 4.36 -3.77
C VAL A 145 9.66 5.69 -3.04
N LEU A 146 10.81 6.20 -2.55
CA LEU A 146 10.88 7.51 -1.90
C LEU A 146 10.64 8.65 -2.88
N ASP A 147 11.18 8.57 -4.10
CA ASP A 147 10.98 9.58 -5.14
C ASP A 147 9.51 9.65 -5.55
N LEU A 148 8.84 8.50 -5.71
CA LEU A 148 7.39 8.43 -5.94
C LEU A 148 6.59 8.98 -4.75
N PHE A 149 7.01 8.69 -3.52
CA PHE A 149 6.37 9.25 -2.33
C PHE A 149 6.48 10.77 -2.34
N ASP A 150 7.68 11.31 -2.55
CA ASP A 150 7.92 12.74 -2.60
C ASP A 150 7.14 13.41 -3.73
N TYR A 151 7.07 12.78 -4.91
CA TYR A 151 6.30 13.31 -6.03
C TYR A 151 4.79 13.39 -5.75
N TYR A 152 4.17 12.30 -5.28
CA TYR A 152 2.71 12.26 -5.11
C TYR A 152 2.22 12.88 -3.78
N VAL A 153 3.09 12.99 -2.78
CA VAL A 153 2.73 13.45 -1.42
C VAL A 153 3.51 14.70 -1.02
N GLY A 154 4.80 14.76 -1.34
CA GLY A 154 5.76 15.74 -0.85
C GLY A 154 6.26 15.40 0.54
N LEU A 155 7.54 15.06 0.70
CA LEU A 155 8.16 14.70 1.98
C LEU A 155 8.06 15.85 2.99
N ASP A 156 8.36 17.07 2.57
CA ASP A 156 8.30 18.23 3.45
C ASP A 156 6.87 18.61 3.82
N ARG A 157 5.93 18.47 2.86
CA ARG A 157 4.50 18.61 3.12
C ARG A 157 4.02 17.55 4.11
N PHE A 158 4.41 16.29 3.93
CA PHE A 158 4.02 15.20 4.80
C PHE A 158 4.55 15.39 6.24
N LYS A 159 5.79 15.82 6.39
CA LYS A 159 6.40 16.09 7.71
C LYS A 159 5.76 17.27 8.44
N SER A 160 5.34 18.29 7.71
CA SER A 160 4.76 19.53 8.28
C SER A 160 3.24 19.51 8.39
N ALA A 161 2.56 18.55 7.76
CA ALA A 161 1.12 18.50 7.73
C ALA A 161 0.49 18.07 9.06
N ASN A 162 -0.66 18.68 9.36
CA ASN A 162 -1.45 18.38 10.54
C ASN A 162 -2.19 17.05 10.36
N LEU A 163 -1.84 16.07 11.20
CA LEU A 163 -2.59 14.82 11.33
C LEU A 163 -4.01 15.13 11.82
N ARG A 164 -5.02 14.67 11.09
CA ARG A 164 -6.44 14.82 11.44
C ARG A 164 -6.88 13.79 12.46
N ARG A 165 -6.57 12.52 12.20
CA ARG A 165 -6.90 11.38 13.07
C ARG A 165 -6.17 10.12 12.66
N VAL A 166 -6.19 9.14 13.55
CA VAL A 166 -5.69 7.78 13.33
C VAL A 166 -6.83 6.78 13.47
N LEU A 167 -7.02 5.94 12.46
CA LEU A 167 -7.99 4.85 12.48
C LEU A 167 -7.25 3.52 12.62
N VAL A 168 -7.76 2.61 13.45
CA VAL A 168 -7.22 1.25 13.61
C VAL A 168 -8.29 0.26 13.20
N TYR A 169 -7.97 -0.59 12.22
CA TYR A 169 -8.85 -1.63 11.69
C TYR A 169 -8.28 -3.02 11.92
N ASP A 170 -9.18 -3.98 12.19
CA ASP A 170 -8.86 -5.40 12.18
C ASP A 170 -9.46 -6.08 10.94
N LEU A 171 -8.79 -7.13 10.47
CA LEU A 171 -9.34 -8.05 9.48
C LEU A 171 -9.97 -9.23 10.21
N GLU A 172 -11.28 -9.39 10.09
CA GLU A 172 -12.02 -10.48 10.72
C GLU A 172 -12.52 -11.46 9.66
N ARG A 173 -12.50 -12.76 9.99
CA ARG A 173 -13.15 -13.81 9.19
C ARG A 173 -14.60 -13.91 9.66
N PRO A 174 -15.61 -14.07 8.78
CA PRO A 174 -16.95 -14.46 9.19
C PRO A 174 -16.85 -15.67 10.11
N ALA A 175 -17.55 -15.62 11.24
CA ALA A 175 -17.71 -16.79 12.09
C ALA A 175 -18.24 -17.93 11.21
N ALA A 176 -17.63 -19.12 11.31
CA ALA A 176 -18.22 -20.30 10.70
C ALA A 176 -19.64 -20.42 11.25
N LYS A 177 -20.66 -20.39 10.37
CA LYS A 177 -22.00 -20.77 10.77
C LYS A 177 -21.88 -22.19 11.31
N LYS A 178 -22.14 -22.35 12.62
CA LYS A 178 -22.26 -23.68 13.24
C LYS A 178 -23.47 -24.39 12.67
#